data_AF-A0A7X8VS75-F1
#
_entry.id   AF-A0A7X8VS75-F1
#
_cell.length_a   1.000
_cell.length_b   1.000
_cell.length_c   1.000
_cell.angle_alpha   90.00
_cell.angle_beta   90.00
_cell.angle_gamma   90.00
#
_symmetry.space_group_name_H-M   'P 1'
#
loop_
_entity.id
_entity.type
_entity.pdbx_description
1 polymer ?
#
loop_
_entity_poly.entity_id
_entity_poly.type
_entity_poly.pdbx_seq_one_letter_code
_entity_poly.pdbx_strand_id
1 'polypeptide(L)'
;VKNKHGFNTHGVVFDELHTQPNRKLYDVLTKGSGDARTQPLYFLITTAGDNQNSICWEVHQKAVDLIEGRKTDPTFYPVIYGADMDDDWTDPEVWKKANPSLGITVTMDKVEAAFESARQNPAEENSFRQLRLNQWVKQAVRWMPMDKWDACAFKVDPEDLKGRVCYGGLDLSSSTDITAFVLVFPPEDEEDKYAILPYFWIPEENIDLRVRRDHVNYDLWERQGFIKTTEGNVVHYGFIENFIEELGMEYNIKEIAFDRWGAIQMTQNLDNMGFTVVPFGQGFKDMSPPTKELMKLTLEEKLAHGGHPVLRWMMDNIFVRTDPAGNIKPDKEKSSEKIDGAVATIMALDRALRNDGVSAGSVYDERGILVF
;
A
#
# COMPACT_ATOMS: atom_id res chain seq x y z
N VAL A 1 -15.00 -0.75 -22.56
CA VAL A 1 -15.23 -1.28 -23.93
C VAL A 1 -16.61 -0.82 -24.38
N LYS A 2 -16.71 0.03 -25.41
CA LYS A 2 -17.96 0.75 -25.77
C LYS A 2 -19.04 -0.11 -26.46
N ASN A 3 -18.75 -1.36 -26.87
CA ASN A 3 -19.63 -2.20 -27.70
C ASN A 3 -19.90 -3.62 -27.16
N LYS A 4 -19.89 -3.85 -25.83
CA LYS A 4 -20.12 -5.21 -25.28
C LYS A 4 -21.36 -5.39 -24.37
N HIS A 5 -22.14 -4.33 -24.14
CA HIS A 5 -23.45 -4.48 -23.49
C HIS A 5 -24.46 -5.08 -24.49
N GLY A 6 -25.25 -6.08 -24.06
CA GLY A 6 -26.33 -6.67 -24.87
C GLY A 6 -26.03 -7.99 -25.59
N PHE A 7 -24.87 -8.62 -25.34
CA PHE A 7 -24.65 -9.98 -25.81
C PHE A 7 -25.36 -10.97 -24.88
N ASN A 8 -26.40 -11.68 -25.36
CA ASN A 8 -27.09 -12.71 -24.57
C ASN A 8 -26.33 -14.06 -24.65
N THR A 9 -25.13 -14.11 -24.05
CA THR A 9 -24.22 -15.27 -24.15
C THR A 9 -24.67 -16.44 -23.27
N HIS A 10 -24.62 -17.66 -23.82
CA HIS A 10 -24.81 -18.89 -23.05
C HIS A 10 -23.50 -19.42 -22.46
N GLY A 11 -22.36 -19.00 -23.02
CA GLY A 11 -21.04 -19.46 -22.61
C GLY A 11 -20.01 -18.37 -22.76
N VAL A 12 -19.12 -18.22 -21.78
CA VAL A 12 -17.91 -17.38 -21.88
C VAL A 12 -16.72 -18.19 -21.43
N VAL A 13 -15.68 -18.24 -22.25
CA VAL A 13 -14.34 -18.67 -21.84
C VAL A 13 -13.50 -17.41 -21.72
N PHE A 14 -13.09 -17.11 -20.50
CA PHE A 14 -12.30 -15.96 -20.16
C PHE A 14 -10.91 -16.46 -19.80
N ASP A 15 -10.01 -16.38 -20.78
CA ASP A 15 -8.61 -16.76 -20.60
C ASP A 15 -7.79 -15.57 -20.10
N GLU A 16 -6.71 -15.86 -19.38
CA GLU A 16 -5.78 -14.91 -18.78
C GLU A 16 -6.43 -13.77 -17.99
N LEU A 17 -7.32 -14.12 -17.04
CA LEU A 17 -7.98 -13.14 -16.16
C LEU A 17 -7.01 -12.19 -15.43
N HIS A 18 -5.81 -12.66 -15.04
CA HIS A 18 -4.78 -11.85 -14.39
C HIS A 18 -4.31 -10.65 -15.22
N THR A 19 -4.43 -10.71 -16.55
CA THR A 19 -4.06 -9.62 -17.46
C THR A 19 -5.13 -8.54 -17.56
N GLN A 20 -6.30 -8.76 -16.98
CA GLN A 20 -7.41 -7.82 -17.14
C GLN A 20 -7.15 -6.56 -16.34
N PRO A 21 -7.21 -5.38 -16.98
CA PRO A 21 -6.91 -4.13 -16.31
C PRO A 21 -7.94 -3.82 -15.22
N ASN A 22 -9.21 -4.13 -15.46
CA ASN A 22 -10.26 -3.83 -14.48
C ASN A 22 -11.46 -4.75 -14.66
N ARG A 23 -12.38 -4.69 -13.70
CA ARG A 23 -13.61 -5.46 -13.64
C ARG A 23 -14.60 -5.23 -14.79
N LYS A 24 -14.46 -4.16 -15.59
CA LYS A 24 -15.52 -3.78 -16.55
C LYS A 24 -15.81 -4.86 -17.58
N LEU A 25 -14.78 -5.47 -18.16
CA LEU A 25 -15.00 -6.53 -19.16
C LEU A 25 -15.58 -7.79 -18.50
N TYR A 26 -15.08 -8.13 -17.31
CA TYR A 26 -15.58 -9.24 -16.51
C TYR A 26 -17.07 -9.07 -16.18
N ASP A 27 -17.48 -7.93 -15.61
CA ASP A 27 -18.88 -7.69 -15.23
C ASP A 27 -19.81 -7.67 -16.45
N VAL A 28 -19.36 -7.10 -17.58
CA VAL A 28 -20.15 -7.08 -18.82
C VAL A 28 -20.45 -8.50 -19.30
N LEU A 29 -19.44 -9.38 -19.31
CA LEU A 29 -19.57 -10.73 -19.83
C LEU A 29 -20.23 -11.72 -18.85
N THR A 30 -20.10 -11.50 -17.55
CA THR A 30 -20.59 -12.42 -16.51
C THR A 30 -21.90 -11.99 -15.86
N LYS A 31 -22.16 -10.69 -15.72
CA LYS A 31 -23.39 -10.16 -15.09
C LYS A 31 -24.36 -9.64 -16.15
N GLY A 32 -23.89 -8.72 -17.00
CA GLY A 32 -24.76 -8.07 -17.99
C GLY A 32 -25.29 -9.00 -19.08
N SER A 33 -24.47 -9.97 -19.51
CA SER A 33 -24.80 -10.93 -20.58
C SER A 33 -25.52 -12.20 -20.11
N GLY A 34 -25.33 -12.57 -18.84
CA GLY A 34 -25.82 -13.82 -18.25
C GLY A 34 -27.28 -13.81 -17.86
N ASP A 35 -27.75 -12.68 -17.32
CA ASP A 35 -29.10 -12.56 -16.74
C ASP A 35 -30.22 -12.81 -17.76
N ALA A 36 -29.93 -12.68 -19.06
CA ALA A 36 -30.87 -12.99 -20.14
C ALA A 36 -31.02 -14.50 -20.42
N ARG A 37 -30.21 -15.38 -19.80
CA ARG A 37 -30.16 -16.83 -20.05
C ARG A 37 -30.40 -17.62 -18.76
N THR A 38 -31.08 -18.76 -18.88
CA THR A 38 -31.43 -19.61 -17.74
C THR A 38 -30.29 -20.50 -17.25
N GLN A 39 -29.29 -20.78 -18.10
CA GLN A 39 -28.16 -21.66 -17.80
C GLN A 39 -26.84 -21.17 -18.43
N PRO A 40 -26.39 -19.93 -18.12
CA PRO A 40 -25.10 -19.46 -18.62
C PRO A 40 -23.95 -20.21 -17.94
N LEU A 41 -22.87 -20.47 -18.68
CA LEU A 41 -21.66 -21.11 -18.16
C LEU A 41 -20.41 -20.26 -18.41
N TYR A 42 -19.60 -20.07 -17.37
CA TYR A 42 -18.39 -19.25 -17.43
C TYR A 42 -17.16 -20.07 -17.03
N PHE A 43 -16.19 -20.15 -17.94
CA PHE A 43 -14.87 -20.72 -17.66
C PHE A 43 -13.88 -19.59 -17.48
N LEU A 44 -13.36 -19.43 -16.27
CA LEU A 44 -12.33 -18.44 -15.97
C LEU A 44 -11.00 -19.19 -15.84
N ILE A 45 -10.07 -18.91 -16.74
CA ILE A 45 -8.77 -19.59 -16.82
C ILE A 45 -7.70 -18.53 -16.63
N THR A 46 -6.74 -18.80 -15.75
CA THR A 46 -5.66 -17.85 -15.48
C THR A 46 -4.51 -18.48 -14.69
N THR A 47 -3.45 -17.69 -14.53
CA THR A 47 -2.32 -17.91 -13.62
C THR A 47 -2.31 -16.80 -12.56
N ALA A 48 -1.51 -16.96 -11.51
CA ALA A 48 -1.34 -15.95 -10.47
C ALA A 48 -0.79 -14.66 -11.08
N GLY A 49 -1.32 -13.52 -10.62
CA GLY A 49 -0.84 -12.21 -11.00
C GLY A 49 0.17 -11.64 -10.01
N ASP A 50 0.61 -10.42 -10.27
CA ASP A 50 1.45 -9.60 -9.40
C ASP A 50 0.67 -8.50 -8.65
N ASN A 51 -0.58 -8.27 -9.03
CA ASN A 51 -1.46 -7.25 -8.45
C ASN A 51 -2.63 -7.85 -7.67
N GLN A 52 -2.57 -7.73 -6.33
CA GLN A 52 -3.63 -8.14 -5.41
C GLN A 52 -4.83 -7.17 -5.33
N ASN A 53 -4.83 -6.08 -6.11
CA ASN A 53 -6.01 -5.23 -6.28
C ASN A 53 -6.80 -5.57 -7.57
N SER A 54 -6.37 -6.59 -8.31
CA SER A 54 -6.99 -6.96 -9.58
C SER A 54 -8.29 -7.76 -9.41
N ILE A 55 -9.14 -7.75 -10.45
CA ILE A 55 -10.32 -8.63 -10.53
C ILE A 55 -9.94 -10.12 -10.47
N CYS A 56 -8.75 -10.47 -10.94
CA CYS A 56 -8.24 -11.84 -10.83
C CYS A 56 -8.01 -12.21 -9.36
N TRP A 57 -7.43 -11.31 -8.57
CA TRP A 57 -7.24 -11.54 -7.14
C TRP A 57 -8.57 -11.67 -6.39
N GLU A 58 -9.56 -10.83 -6.72
CA GLU A 58 -10.91 -10.96 -6.13
C GLU A 58 -11.53 -12.34 -6.40
N VAL A 59 -11.46 -12.82 -7.64
CA VAL A 59 -11.97 -14.15 -8.03
C VAL A 59 -11.16 -15.26 -7.37
N HIS A 60 -9.84 -15.11 -7.26
CA HIS A 60 -8.95 -16.06 -6.59
C HIS A 60 -9.27 -16.15 -5.09
N GLN A 61 -9.44 -15.02 -4.39
CA GLN A 61 -9.84 -15.01 -2.98
C GLN A 61 -11.21 -15.65 -2.75
N LYS A 62 -12.18 -15.39 -3.64
CA LYS A 62 -13.46 -16.11 -3.61
C LYS A 62 -13.26 -17.62 -3.77
N ALA A 63 -12.41 -18.07 -4.68
CA ALA A 63 -12.11 -19.48 -4.90
C ALA A 63 -11.48 -20.13 -3.65
N VAL A 64 -10.50 -19.47 -3.03
CA VAL A 64 -9.85 -19.92 -1.78
C VAL A 64 -10.87 -20.01 -0.65
N ASP A 65 -11.70 -18.98 -0.44
CA ASP A 65 -12.75 -18.98 0.59
C ASP A 65 -13.74 -20.14 0.45
N LEU A 66 -14.06 -20.54 -0.79
CA LEU A 66 -14.95 -21.66 -1.07
C LEU A 66 -14.28 -23.02 -0.81
N ILE A 67 -13.01 -23.18 -1.21
CA ILE A 67 -12.23 -24.41 -0.97
C ILE A 67 -12.06 -24.63 0.54
N GLU A 68 -11.79 -23.57 1.30
CA GLU A 68 -11.63 -23.63 2.76
C GLU A 68 -12.96 -23.68 3.53
N GLY A 69 -14.10 -23.56 2.86
CA GLY A 69 -15.42 -23.56 3.50
C GLY A 69 -15.74 -22.29 4.30
N ARG A 70 -14.98 -21.20 4.13
CA ARG A 70 -15.29 -19.87 4.70
C ARG A 70 -16.52 -19.24 4.05
N LYS A 71 -16.83 -19.63 2.81
CA LYS A 71 -18.03 -19.23 2.05
C LYS A 71 -18.70 -20.44 1.43
N THR A 72 -19.96 -20.28 1.02
CA THR A 72 -20.71 -21.28 0.25
C THR A 72 -21.36 -20.62 -0.95
N ASP A 73 -21.04 -21.10 -2.15
CA ASP A 73 -21.64 -20.67 -3.40
C ASP A 73 -21.75 -21.88 -4.34
N PRO A 74 -22.93 -22.48 -4.50
CA PRO A 74 -23.11 -23.67 -5.34
C PRO A 74 -22.98 -23.39 -6.83
N THR A 75 -22.89 -22.12 -7.24
CA THR A 75 -22.78 -21.71 -8.65
C THR A 75 -21.33 -21.55 -9.11
N PHE A 76 -20.36 -21.66 -8.20
CA PHE A 76 -18.95 -21.44 -8.47
C PHE A 76 -18.13 -22.68 -8.11
N TYR A 77 -17.46 -23.26 -9.09
CA TYR A 77 -16.60 -24.44 -8.90
C TYR A 77 -15.12 -24.04 -9.03
N PRO A 78 -14.39 -23.88 -7.90
CA PRO A 78 -12.98 -23.50 -7.93
C PRO A 78 -12.07 -24.71 -8.10
N VAL A 79 -11.04 -24.56 -8.95
CA VAL A 79 -9.90 -25.48 -9.01
C VAL A 79 -8.63 -24.63 -9.08
N ILE A 80 -7.74 -24.81 -8.11
CA ILE A 80 -6.46 -24.11 -8.05
C ILE A 80 -5.36 -25.16 -7.98
N TYR A 81 -4.42 -25.07 -8.91
CA TYR A 81 -3.15 -25.78 -8.85
C TYR A 81 -2.07 -24.75 -8.59
N GLY A 82 -1.40 -24.85 -7.44
CA GLY A 82 -0.38 -23.89 -7.04
C GLY A 82 0.35 -24.39 -5.79
N ALA A 83 1.53 -23.82 -5.58
CA ALA A 83 2.27 -23.95 -4.34
C ALA A 83 1.80 -22.91 -3.33
N ASP A 84 1.86 -23.24 -2.05
CA ASP A 84 1.66 -22.28 -0.98
C ASP A 84 2.83 -21.30 -0.95
N MET A 85 2.64 -20.09 -0.40
CA MET A 85 3.70 -19.06 -0.40
C MET A 85 4.94 -19.49 0.39
N ASP A 86 4.76 -20.32 1.41
CA ASP A 86 5.81 -20.81 2.30
C ASP A 86 6.42 -22.15 1.83
N ASP A 87 5.91 -22.74 0.74
CA ASP A 87 6.50 -23.94 0.15
C ASP A 87 7.90 -23.62 -0.40
N ASP A 88 8.84 -24.57 -0.24
CA ASP A 88 10.18 -24.45 -0.80
C ASP A 88 10.13 -24.53 -2.33
N TRP A 89 10.26 -23.37 -2.97
CA TRP A 89 10.24 -23.24 -4.42
C TRP A 89 11.36 -23.99 -5.15
N THR A 90 12.37 -24.48 -4.41
CA THR A 90 13.48 -25.29 -4.95
C THR A 90 13.18 -26.79 -4.97
N ASP A 91 12.09 -27.23 -4.32
CA ASP A 91 11.71 -28.65 -4.21
C ASP A 91 10.90 -29.14 -5.44
N PRO A 92 11.38 -30.16 -6.18
CA PRO A 92 10.65 -30.75 -7.29
C PRO A 92 9.25 -31.31 -6.94
N GLU A 93 9.01 -31.72 -5.69
CA GLU A 93 7.66 -32.16 -5.28
C GLU A 93 6.68 -30.97 -5.22
N VAL A 94 7.14 -29.78 -4.85
CA VAL A 94 6.35 -28.53 -4.93
C VAL A 94 6.04 -28.19 -6.38
N TRP A 95 6.98 -28.42 -7.31
CA TRP A 95 6.74 -28.20 -8.73
C TRP A 95 5.66 -29.14 -9.26
N LYS A 96 5.70 -30.42 -8.85
CA LYS A 96 4.71 -31.41 -9.23
C LYS A 96 3.32 -31.11 -8.64
N LYS A 97 3.25 -30.62 -7.40
CA LYS A 97 2.01 -30.13 -6.76
C LYS A 97 1.36 -29.01 -7.59
N ALA A 98 2.14 -28.04 -8.04
CA ALA A 98 1.65 -26.90 -8.81
C ALA A 98 1.34 -27.22 -10.30
N ASN A 99 1.96 -28.26 -10.87
CA ASN A 99 1.85 -28.59 -12.29
C ASN A 99 1.22 -29.98 -12.50
N PRO A 100 -0.12 -30.10 -12.51
CA PRO A 100 -0.80 -31.40 -12.65
C PRO A 100 -0.53 -32.10 -14.00
N SER A 101 -0.03 -31.37 -15.00
CA SER A 101 0.32 -31.88 -16.32
C SER A 101 1.82 -32.16 -16.50
N LEU A 102 2.61 -32.05 -15.43
CA LEU A 102 4.04 -32.34 -15.44
C LEU A 102 4.30 -33.81 -15.82
N GLY A 103 5.23 -34.01 -16.75
CA GLY A 103 5.50 -35.30 -17.37
C GLY A 103 4.59 -35.66 -18.55
N ILE A 104 3.56 -34.86 -18.84
CA ILE A 104 2.63 -35.08 -19.96
C ILE A 104 2.75 -33.98 -21.01
N THR A 105 2.46 -32.73 -20.64
CA THR A 105 2.53 -31.58 -21.58
C THR A 105 3.75 -30.70 -21.33
N VAL A 106 4.20 -30.63 -20.07
CA VAL A 106 5.44 -29.97 -19.65
C VAL A 106 6.38 -31.04 -19.12
N THR A 107 7.62 -31.08 -19.60
CA THR A 107 8.63 -32.05 -19.13
C THR A 107 9.36 -31.53 -17.89
N MET A 108 9.86 -32.43 -17.05
CA MET A 108 10.65 -32.05 -15.87
C MET A 108 11.87 -31.21 -16.26
N ASP A 109 12.59 -31.60 -17.32
CA ASP A 109 13.76 -30.88 -17.84
C ASP A 109 13.46 -29.40 -18.16
N LYS A 110 12.25 -29.07 -18.61
CA LYS A 110 11.85 -27.67 -18.88
C LYS A 110 11.63 -26.87 -17.61
N VAL A 111 11.13 -27.53 -16.56
CA VAL A 111 10.94 -26.89 -15.25
C VAL A 111 12.29 -26.71 -14.58
N GLU A 112 13.15 -27.74 -14.60
CA GLU A 112 14.54 -27.66 -14.10
C GLU A 112 15.35 -26.57 -14.80
N ALA A 113 15.25 -26.45 -16.13
CA ALA A 113 15.94 -25.39 -16.86
C ALA A 113 15.45 -23.98 -16.46
N ALA A 114 14.13 -23.81 -16.25
CA ALA A 114 13.57 -22.55 -15.78
C ALA A 114 13.99 -22.25 -14.34
N PHE A 115 14.06 -23.28 -13.49
CA PHE A 115 14.55 -23.18 -12.11
C PHE A 115 16.02 -22.76 -12.05
N GLU A 116 16.90 -23.38 -12.84
CA GLU A 116 18.33 -23.04 -12.85
C GLU A 116 18.58 -21.59 -13.28
N SER A 117 17.78 -21.09 -14.23
CA SER A 117 17.78 -19.70 -14.65
C SER A 117 17.33 -18.77 -13.50
N ALA A 118 16.20 -19.10 -12.87
CA ALA A 118 15.64 -18.40 -11.72
C ALA A 118 16.60 -18.33 -10.52
N ARG A 119 17.33 -19.41 -10.22
CA ARG A 119 18.28 -19.48 -9.11
C ARG A 119 19.39 -18.43 -9.18
N GLN A 120 19.72 -17.96 -10.38
CA GLN A 120 20.79 -16.99 -10.60
C GLN A 120 20.29 -15.56 -10.77
N ASN A 121 18.97 -15.35 -10.93
CA ASN A 121 18.39 -14.06 -11.26
C ASN A 121 17.06 -13.84 -10.49
N PRO A 122 17.01 -12.90 -9.53
CA PRO A 122 15.79 -12.62 -8.75
C PRO A 122 14.55 -12.26 -9.58
N ALA A 123 14.72 -11.63 -10.76
CA ALA A 123 13.58 -11.34 -11.65
C ALA A 123 13.02 -12.61 -12.30
N GLU A 124 13.88 -13.59 -12.57
CA GLU A 124 13.48 -14.88 -13.10
C GLU A 124 12.96 -15.80 -12.00
N GLU A 125 13.39 -15.65 -10.74
CA GLU A 125 12.75 -16.29 -9.59
C GLU A 125 11.29 -15.89 -9.48
N ASN A 126 10.98 -14.59 -9.55
CA ASN A 126 9.60 -14.12 -9.57
C ASN A 126 8.81 -14.72 -10.74
N SER A 127 9.41 -14.74 -11.93
CA SER A 127 8.77 -15.34 -13.11
C SER A 127 8.52 -16.84 -12.93
N PHE A 128 9.45 -17.56 -12.31
CA PHE A 128 9.33 -18.99 -12.03
C PHE A 128 8.23 -19.25 -10.98
N ARG A 129 8.25 -18.53 -9.87
CA ARG A 129 7.22 -18.63 -8.83
C ARG A 129 5.82 -18.32 -9.36
N GLN A 130 5.69 -17.28 -10.17
CA GLN A 130 4.42 -16.92 -10.78
C GLN A 130 3.96 -17.97 -11.80
N LEU A 131 4.78 -18.30 -12.80
CA LEU A 131 4.36 -19.07 -13.97
C LEU A 131 4.48 -20.59 -13.80
N ARG A 132 5.34 -21.08 -12.89
CA ARG A 132 5.52 -22.51 -12.61
C ARG A 132 4.88 -22.93 -11.31
N LEU A 133 4.89 -22.07 -10.29
CA LEU A 133 4.32 -22.42 -8.98
C LEU A 133 2.96 -21.79 -8.73
N ASN A 134 2.48 -20.93 -9.64
CA ASN A 134 1.21 -20.23 -9.51
C ASN A 134 1.11 -19.42 -8.20
N GLN A 135 2.23 -18.85 -7.75
CA GLN A 135 2.34 -18.00 -6.58
C GLN A 135 2.13 -16.53 -6.93
N TRP A 136 1.45 -15.79 -6.07
CA TRP A 136 1.20 -14.36 -6.23
C TRP A 136 2.41 -13.55 -5.77
N VAL A 137 3.40 -13.42 -6.66
CA VAL A 137 4.66 -12.71 -6.41
C VAL A 137 4.70 -11.35 -7.10
N LYS A 138 5.33 -10.36 -6.46
CA LYS A 138 5.56 -9.03 -7.06
C LYS A 138 6.91 -9.01 -7.77
N GLN A 139 7.02 -8.32 -8.90
CA GLN A 139 8.26 -8.24 -9.69
C GLN A 139 9.43 -7.51 -9.00
N ALA A 140 9.17 -6.62 -8.04
CA ALA A 140 10.20 -5.86 -7.33
C ALA A 140 10.61 -6.55 -6.01
N VAL A 141 11.91 -6.57 -5.72
CA VAL A 141 12.41 -6.90 -4.38
C VAL A 141 11.85 -5.85 -3.42
N ARG A 142 10.91 -6.27 -2.57
CA ARG A 142 10.29 -5.41 -1.57
C ARG A 142 11.34 -5.01 -0.55
N TRP A 143 11.47 -3.72 -0.27
CA TRP A 143 12.36 -3.28 0.80
C TRP A 143 11.79 -3.62 2.18
N MET A 144 10.47 -3.47 2.38
CA MET A 144 9.79 -3.77 3.64
C MET A 144 9.39 -5.25 3.72
N PRO A 145 9.80 -5.99 4.77
CA PRO A 145 9.24 -7.30 5.09
C PRO A 145 7.79 -7.14 5.55
N MET A 146 6.83 -7.44 4.66
CA MET A 146 5.43 -7.12 4.91
C MET A 146 4.79 -7.97 6.02
N ASP A 147 5.31 -9.16 6.30
CA ASP A 147 4.92 -9.96 7.46
C ASP A 147 5.22 -9.21 8.78
N LYS A 148 6.38 -8.54 8.85
CA LYS A 148 6.79 -7.72 10.01
C LYS A 148 6.05 -6.40 10.07
N TRP A 149 5.81 -5.78 8.92
CA TRP A 149 4.93 -4.62 8.85
C TRP A 149 3.53 -4.97 9.35
N ASP A 150 2.93 -6.06 8.87
CA ASP A 150 1.58 -6.46 9.25
C ASP A 150 1.47 -6.82 10.74
N ALA A 151 2.54 -7.33 11.36
CA ALA A 151 2.60 -7.53 12.81
C ALA A 151 2.50 -6.21 13.60
N CYS A 152 2.87 -5.07 13.01
CA CYS A 152 2.73 -3.73 13.58
C CYS A 152 1.31 -3.13 13.42
N ALA A 153 0.33 -3.89 12.95
CA ALA A 153 -1.06 -3.46 12.80
C ALA A 153 -1.84 -3.32 14.13
N PHE A 154 -1.15 -3.03 15.24
CA PHE A 154 -1.76 -2.71 16.52
C PHE A 154 -2.79 -1.58 16.34
N LYS A 155 -3.93 -1.69 17.05
CA LYS A 155 -5.02 -0.72 16.96
C LYS A 155 -4.50 0.66 17.35
N VAL A 156 -4.77 1.64 16.49
CA VAL A 156 -4.57 3.07 16.78
C VAL A 156 -5.95 3.69 16.81
N ASP A 157 -6.36 4.20 17.97
CA ASP A 157 -7.62 4.92 18.14
C ASP A 157 -7.34 6.43 18.16
N PRO A 158 -7.83 7.22 17.19
CA PRO A 158 -7.61 8.66 17.17
C PRO A 158 -8.06 9.37 18.46
N GLU A 159 -9.10 8.86 19.13
CA GLU A 159 -9.58 9.44 20.39
C GLU A 159 -8.57 9.33 21.53
N ASP A 160 -7.83 8.21 21.59
CA ASP A 160 -6.79 7.97 22.60
C ASP A 160 -5.54 8.84 22.37
N LEU A 161 -5.42 9.44 21.18
CA LEU A 161 -4.29 10.27 20.79
C LEU A 161 -4.52 11.77 21.02
N LYS A 162 -5.74 12.20 21.38
CA LYS A 162 -6.06 13.62 21.56
C LYS A 162 -5.15 14.29 22.59
N GLY A 163 -4.62 15.46 22.22
CA GLY A 163 -3.68 16.24 23.01
C GLY A 163 -2.24 15.70 23.05
N ARG A 164 -1.98 14.47 22.58
CA ARG A 164 -0.63 13.91 22.53
C ARG A 164 0.26 14.70 21.56
N VAL A 165 1.55 14.71 21.87
CA VAL A 165 2.58 15.29 21.01
C VAL A 165 2.72 14.44 19.76
N CYS A 166 2.69 15.08 18.59
CA CYS A 166 2.93 14.40 17.33
C CYS A 166 3.68 15.28 16.34
N TYR A 167 4.20 14.61 15.31
CA TYR A 167 4.95 15.22 14.23
C TYR A 167 4.32 14.83 12.90
N GLY A 168 4.16 15.82 12.02
CA GLY A 168 3.56 15.64 10.71
C GLY A 168 4.60 15.47 9.62
N GLY A 169 4.28 14.65 8.63
CA GLY A 169 4.99 14.56 7.36
C GLY A 169 3.99 14.77 6.23
N LEU A 170 4.28 15.74 5.37
CA LEU A 170 3.40 16.16 4.28
C LEU A 170 4.09 15.93 2.93
N ASP A 171 3.63 14.93 2.18
CA ASP A 171 4.07 14.66 0.81
C ASP A 171 3.03 15.19 -0.18
N LEU A 172 3.34 16.37 -0.72
CA LEU A 172 2.56 17.03 -1.76
C LEU A 172 3.06 16.50 -3.10
N SER A 173 2.36 15.50 -3.62
CA SER A 173 2.58 15.04 -4.98
C SER A 173 2.14 16.09 -6.00
N SER A 174 2.27 15.79 -7.29
CA SER A 174 1.71 16.68 -8.32
C SER A 174 0.22 16.93 -8.05
N SER A 175 -0.33 18.08 -8.44
CA SER A 175 -1.73 18.45 -8.13
C SER A 175 -2.78 17.45 -8.61
N THR A 176 -2.41 16.45 -9.42
CA THR A 176 -3.29 15.39 -9.91
C THR A 176 -3.11 14.03 -9.20
N ASP A 177 -2.08 13.88 -8.38
CA ASP A 177 -1.67 12.65 -7.68
C ASP A 177 -2.20 12.58 -6.23
N ILE A 178 -1.90 11.48 -5.54
CA ILE A 178 -2.29 11.28 -4.14
C ILE A 178 -1.45 12.21 -3.27
N THR A 179 -2.10 13.05 -2.48
CA THR A 179 -1.43 13.79 -1.41
C THR A 179 -1.50 12.98 -0.12
N ALA A 180 -0.41 12.93 0.63
CA ALA A 180 -0.34 12.20 1.89
C ALA A 180 0.10 13.13 3.04
N PHE A 181 -0.64 13.07 4.15
CA PHE A 181 -0.25 13.68 5.42
C PHE A 181 -0.26 12.58 6.48
N VAL A 182 0.86 12.38 7.16
CA VAL A 182 0.99 11.34 8.19
C VAL A 182 1.42 11.99 9.49
N LEU A 183 0.69 11.70 10.57
CA LEU A 183 1.08 12.03 11.92
C LEU A 183 1.78 10.83 12.56
N VAL A 184 2.92 11.07 13.20
CA VAL A 184 3.64 10.12 14.04
C VAL A 184 3.64 10.64 15.46
N PHE A 185 3.12 9.83 16.38
CA PHE A 185 3.07 10.08 17.82
C PHE A 185 4.20 9.27 18.46
N PRO A 186 5.25 9.91 19.02
CA PRO A 186 6.29 9.19 19.73
C PRO A 186 5.73 8.49 20.98
N PRO A 187 6.35 7.39 21.42
CA PRO A 187 5.94 6.67 22.61
C PRO A 187 6.08 7.55 23.87
N GLU A 188 5.12 7.46 24.80
CA GLU A 188 5.19 8.17 26.09
C GLU A 188 6.03 7.44 27.15
N ASP A 189 6.16 6.13 27.01
CA ASP A 189 6.98 5.26 27.86
C ASP A 189 7.59 4.10 27.04
N GLU A 190 8.33 3.20 27.69
CA GLU A 190 9.02 2.09 27.00
C GLU A 190 8.08 1.01 26.46
N GLU A 191 6.83 0.93 26.94
CA GLU A 191 5.83 -0.05 26.52
C GLU A 191 4.96 0.48 25.36
N ASP A 192 4.87 1.81 25.24
CA ASP A 192 4.18 2.50 24.16
C ASP A 192 4.94 2.37 22.81
N LYS A 193 4.21 2.57 21.72
CA LYS A 193 4.69 2.44 20.34
C LYS A 193 4.61 3.78 19.63
N TYR A 194 5.36 3.92 18.54
CA TYR A 194 5.12 5.02 17.63
C TYR A 194 3.78 4.80 16.94
N ALA A 195 2.75 5.55 17.33
CA ALA A 195 1.46 5.49 16.68
C ALA A 195 1.48 6.30 15.37
N ILE A 196 0.93 5.74 14.30
CA ILE A 196 0.92 6.31 12.96
C ILE A 196 -0.53 6.53 12.52
N LEU A 197 -0.88 7.78 12.25
CA LEU A 197 -2.17 8.18 11.69
C LEU A 197 -1.99 8.80 10.31
N PRO A 198 -2.27 8.05 9.22
CA PRO A 198 -2.16 8.56 7.87
C PRO A 198 -3.49 9.14 7.36
N TYR A 199 -3.39 10.16 6.52
CA TYR A 199 -4.49 10.79 5.80
C TYR A 199 -4.11 10.97 4.34
N PHE A 200 -5.05 10.64 3.44
CA PHE A 200 -4.81 10.61 2.01
C PHE A 200 -5.89 11.37 1.25
N TRP A 201 -5.49 12.10 0.20
CA TRP A 201 -6.39 12.84 -0.67
C TRP A 201 -6.15 12.52 -2.14
N ILE A 202 -7.23 12.45 -2.89
CA ILE A 202 -7.23 12.32 -4.35
C ILE A 202 -8.29 13.28 -4.94
N PRO A 203 -8.06 13.91 -6.10
CA PRO A 203 -9.11 14.69 -6.75
C PRO A 203 -10.26 13.78 -7.17
N GLU A 204 -11.50 14.18 -6.89
CA GLU A 204 -12.70 13.36 -7.13
C GLU A 204 -12.82 12.94 -8.59
N GLU A 205 -12.61 13.88 -9.53
CA GLU A 205 -12.70 13.60 -10.97
C GLU A 205 -11.63 12.61 -11.46
N ASN A 206 -10.56 12.42 -10.69
CA ASN A 206 -9.45 11.56 -11.06
C ASN A 206 -9.60 10.11 -10.58
N ILE A 207 -10.52 9.80 -9.66
CA ILE A 207 -10.70 8.44 -9.12
C ILE A 207 -10.95 7.44 -10.24
N ASP A 208 -11.99 7.66 -11.04
CA ASP A 208 -12.40 6.74 -12.10
C ASP A 208 -11.32 6.52 -13.17
N LEU A 209 -10.53 7.56 -13.46
CA LEU A 209 -9.41 7.48 -14.38
C LEU A 209 -8.25 6.69 -13.76
N ARG A 210 -7.97 6.89 -12.48
CA ARG A 210 -6.88 6.21 -11.76
C ARG A 210 -7.18 4.76 -11.47
N VAL A 211 -8.40 4.39 -11.07
CA VAL A 211 -8.80 2.98 -10.95
C VAL A 211 -8.56 2.23 -12.27
N ARG A 212 -8.82 2.90 -13.40
CA ARG A 212 -8.58 2.32 -14.74
C ARG A 212 -7.11 2.25 -15.14
N ARG A 213 -6.28 3.19 -14.70
CA ARG A 213 -4.89 3.34 -15.11
C ARG A 213 -3.94 2.54 -14.21
N ASP A 214 -4.15 2.66 -12.89
CA ASP A 214 -3.28 2.14 -11.84
C ASP A 214 -3.75 0.76 -11.37
N HIS A 215 -4.98 0.35 -11.71
CA HIS A 215 -5.56 -0.93 -11.29
C HIS A 215 -5.58 -1.12 -9.76
N VAL A 216 -5.87 -0.01 -9.07
CA VAL A 216 -5.97 0.10 -7.60
C VAL A 216 -7.37 0.57 -7.26
N ASN A 217 -7.97 0.00 -6.22
CA ASN A 217 -9.36 0.22 -5.82
C ASN A 217 -9.56 1.52 -5.01
N TYR A 218 -9.16 2.65 -5.58
CA TYR A 218 -9.31 3.97 -4.95
C TYR A 218 -10.78 4.32 -4.62
N ASP A 219 -11.72 3.87 -5.46
CA ASP A 219 -13.16 4.03 -5.25
C ASP A 219 -13.67 3.26 -4.04
N LEU A 220 -13.14 2.06 -3.77
CA LEU A 220 -13.48 1.30 -2.58
C LEU A 220 -12.92 1.97 -1.32
N TRP A 221 -11.67 2.42 -1.36
CA TRP A 221 -11.04 3.09 -0.23
C TRP A 221 -11.68 4.43 0.10
N GLU A 222 -12.18 5.16 -0.90
CA GLU A 222 -12.98 6.36 -0.71
C GLU A 222 -14.30 6.06 0.02
N ARG A 223 -15.07 5.08 -0.45
CA ARG A 223 -16.32 4.65 0.21
C ARG A 223 -16.12 4.11 1.63
N GLN A 224 -14.95 3.53 1.91
CA GLN A 224 -14.57 3.05 3.23
C GLN A 224 -14.00 4.15 4.15
N GLY A 225 -13.78 5.36 3.63
CA GLY A 225 -13.24 6.50 4.37
C GLY A 225 -11.72 6.47 4.56
N PHE A 226 -10.99 5.59 3.88
CA PHE A 226 -9.52 5.51 3.91
C PHE A 226 -8.84 6.54 3.00
N ILE A 227 -9.58 7.10 2.04
CA ILE A 227 -9.13 8.20 1.18
C ILE A 227 -10.22 9.26 1.17
N LYS A 228 -9.83 10.53 1.31
CA LYS A 228 -10.71 11.69 1.15
C LYS A 228 -10.60 12.22 -0.27
N THR A 229 -11.65 12.88 -0.74
CA THR A 229 -11.65 13.56 -2.03
C THR A 229 -11.59 15.07 -1.87
N THR A 230 -10.96 15.73 -2.84
CA THR A 230 -11.12 17.17 -3.05
C THR A 230 -11.97 17.39 -4.29
N GLU A 231 -12.86 18.38 -4.25
CA GLU A 231 -13.71 18.76 -5.39
C GLU A 231 -12.84 19.08 -6.62
N GLY A 232 -13.32 18.73 -7.81
CA GLY A 232 -12.65 19.03 -9.07
C GLY A 232 -11.52 18.06 -9.46
N ASN A 233 -10.63 18.54 -10.34
CA ASN A 233 -9.60 17.73 -11.01
C ASN A 233 -8.19 17.88 -10.44
N VAL A 234 -8.02 18.75 -9.44
CA VAL A 234 -6.76 18.99 -8.73
C VAL A 234 -6.96 18.97 -7.23
N VAL A 235 -5.91 18.65 -6.49
CA VAL A 235 -5.91 18.71 -5.04
C VAL A 235 -5.96 20.18 -4.60
N HIS A 236 -7.03 20.57 -3.93
CA HIS A 236 -7.17 21.91 -3.35
C HIS A 236 -6.40 22.00 -2.02
N TYR A 237 -5.23 22.63 -2.03
CA TYR A 237 -4.40 22.74 -0.83
C TYR A 237 -5.09 23.41 0.35
N GLY A 238 -5.96 24.40 0.11
CA GLY A 238 -6.76 25.02 1.19
C GLY A 238 -7.64 24.04 1.96
N PHE A 239 -8.14 22.98 1.30
CA PHE A 239 -8.88 21.92 1.99
C PHE A 239 -7.98 21.12 2.93
N ILE A 240 -6.75 20.82 2.49
CA ILE A 240 -5.76 20.11 3.31
C ILE A 240 -5.28 21.01 4.45
N GLU A 241 -5.05 22.30 4.20
CA GLU A 241 -4.68 23.29 5.22
C GLU A 241 -5.73 23.35 6.34
N ASN A 242 -7.01 23.50 5.99
CA ASN A 242 -8.10 23.48 6.97
C ASN A 242 -8.18 22.16 7.73
N PHE A 243 -7.97 21.03 7.05
CA PHE A 243 -7.96 19.73 7.72
C PHE A 243 -6.79 19.59 8.70
N ILE A 244 -5.60 20.10 8.33
CA ILE A 244 -4.44 20.13 9.24
C ILE A 244 -4.73 21.07 10.43
N GLU A 245 -5.41 22.20 10.22
CA GLU A 245 -5.85 23.09 11.28
C GLU A 245 -6.79 22.39 12.27
N GLU A 246 -7.80 21.65 11.78
CA GLU A 246 -8.68 20.81 12.61
C GLU A 246 -7.90 19.78 13.42
N LEU A 247 -6.95 19.08 12.79
CA LEU A 247 -6.06 18.14 13.50
C LEU A 247 -5.19 18.85 14.56
N GLY A 248 -4.75 20.08 14.31
CA GLY A 248 -4.00 20.87 15.28
C GLY A 248 -4.82 21.34 16.48
N MET A 249 -6.16 21.33 16.38
CA MET A 249 -7.05 21.54 17.53
C MET A 249 -7.24 20.27 18.36
N GLU A 250 -7.11 19.10 17.73
CA GLU A 250 -7.25 17.79 18.40
C GLU A 250 -5.94 17.27 18.99
N TYR A 251 -4.80 17.51 18.32
CA TYR A 251 -3.49 16.97 18.65
C TYR A 251 -2.45 18.09 18.83
N ASN A 252 -1.37 17.80 19.56
CA ASN A 252 -0.27 18.75 19.77
C ASN A 252 0.80 18.57 18.68
N ILE A 253 0.48 19.01 17.46
CA ILE A 253 1.38 18.93 16.30
C ILE A 253 2.54 19.91 16.50
N LYS A 254 3.74 19.38 16.77
CA LYS A 254 4.92 20.21 17.05
C LYS A 254 5.58 20.73 15.78
N GLU A 255 5.80 19.85 14.83
CA GLU A 255 6.42 20.22 13.56
C GLU A 255 5.81 19.44 12.40
N ILE A 256 5.72 20.07 11.24
CA ILE A 256 5.29 19.45 9.99
C ILE A 256 6.46 19.49 9.00
N ALA A 257 7.03 18.34 8.67
CA ALA A 257 8.03 18.21 7.63
C ALA A 257 7.38 18.17 6.24
N PHE A 258 7.98 18.87 5.26
CA PHE A 258 7.50 18.91 3.88
C PHE A 258 8.66 18.93 2.87
N ASP A 259 8.40 18.56 1.62
CA ASP A 259 9.40 18.68 0.54
C ASP A 259 9.62 20.14 0.11
N ARG A 260 10.89 20.57 0.16
CA ARG A 260 11.38 21.94 -0.13
C ARG A 260 10.97 22.49 -1.49
N TRP A 261 10.70 21.65 -2.48
CA TRP A 261 10.60 22.07 -3.88
C TRP A 261 9.18 22.36 -4.38
N GLY A 262 8.13 22.13 -3.57
CA GLY A 262 6.75 22.09 -4.08
C GLY A 262 5.73 23.10 -3.52
N ALA A 263 5.97 23.73 -2.37
CA ALA A 263 4.84 24.21 -1.55
C ALA A 263 5.09 25.47 -0.71
N ILE A 264 5.71 26.49 -1.30
CA ILE A 264 6.02 27.76 -0.60
C ILE A 264 4.75 28.41 -0.02
N GLN A 265 3.65 28.46 -0.80
CA GLN A 265 2.40 29.09 -0.36
C GLN A 265 1.75 28.33 0.81
N MET A 266 1.65 27.00 0.71
CA MET A 266 1.08 26.18 1.78
C MET A 266 1.90 26.25 3.06
N THR A 267 3.23 26.30 2.94
CA THR A 267 4.14 26.48 4.08
C THR A 267 3.85 27.80 4.80
N GLN A 268 3.67 28.89 4.06
CA GLN A 268 3.32 30.19 4.65
C GLN A 268 1.94 30.18 5.30
N ASN A 269 0.95 29.52 4.70
CA ASN A 269 -0.39 29.42 5.25
C ASN A 269 -0.40 28.64 6.57
N LEU A 270 0.27 27.48 6.60
CA LEU A 270 0.41 26.67 7.82
C LEU A 270 1.20 27.41 8.93
N ASP A 271 2.25 28.15 8.57
CA ASP A 271 2.99 28.99 9.51
C ASP A 271 2.10 30.12 10.10
N ASN A 272 1.28 30.76 9.25
CA ASN A 272 0.29 31.75 9.69
C ASN A 272 -0.80 31.16 10.60
N MET A 273 -1.12 29.88 10.43
CA MET A 273 -2.02 29.11 11.33
C MET A 273 -1.34 28.71 12.64
N GLY A 274 -0.03 28.97 12.80
CA GLY A 274 0.74 28.71 14.01
C GLY A 274 1.49 27.37 14.03
N PHE A 275 1.52 26.62 12.92
CA PHE A 275 2.30 25.40 12.82
C PHE A 275 3.77 25.69 12.53
N THR A 276 4.68 24.96 13.18
CA THR A 276 6.09 25.01 12.80
C THR A 276 6.32 24.10 11.59
N VAL A 277 6.58 24.68 10.43
CA VAL A 277 6.78 23.92 9.18
C VAL A 277 8.26 23.82 8.84
N VAL A 278 8.76 22.59 8.70
CA VAL A 278 10.21 22.31 8.58
C VAL A 278 10.55 21.78 7.18
N PRO A 279 11.41 22.48 6.41
CA PRO A 279 11.80 22.03 5.08
C PRO A 279 12.67 20.76 5.14
N PHE A 280 12.20 19.67 4.57
CA PHE A 280 12.87 18.37 4.55
C PHE A 280 13.56 18.07 3.21
N GLY A 281 14.78 17.54 3.25
CA GLY A 281 15.53 17.20 2.04
C GLY A 281 15.18 15.80 1.51
N GLN A 282 14.93 15.66 0.21
CA GLN A 282 14.62 14.38 -0.44
C GLN A 282 15.87 13.57 -0.85
N GLY A 283 17.06 14.02 -0.43
CA GLY A 283 18.35 13.38 -0.73
C GLY A 283 18.71 12.28 0.26
N PHE A 284 19.71 11.46 -0.08
CA PHE A 284 20.21 10.36 0.76
C PHE A 284 20.57 10.80 2.18
N LYS A 285 21.15 12.01 2.34
CA LYS A 285 21.57 12.54 3.64
C LYS A 285 20.42 12.63 4.65
N ASP A 286 19.29 13.17 4.20
CA ASP A 286 18.16 13.47 5.08
C ASP A 286 17.21 12.26 5.15
N MET A 287 17.01 11.54 4.04
CA MET A 287 16.13 10.37 3.98
C MET A 287 16.71 9.13 4.66
N SER A 288 18.02 8.91 4.62
CA SER A 288 18.58 7.62 5.05
C SER A 288 18.39 7.31 6.53
N PRO A 289 18.64 8.23 7.48
CA PRO A 289 18.45 7.93 8.90
C PRO A 289 17.02 7.50 9.26
N PRO A 290 15.96 8.27 8.95
CA PRO A 290 14.59 7.87 9.30
C PRO A 290 14.11 6.65 8.51
N THR A 291 14.58 6.43 7.27
CA THR A 291 14.24 5.22 6.50
C THR A 291 14.83 3.97 7.18
N LYS A 292 16.08 4.04 7.67
CA LYS A 292 16.69 2.92 8.41
C LYS A 292 15.98 2.67 9.74
N GLU A 293 15.61 3.74 10.44
CA GLU A 293 14.91 3.61 11.73
C GLU A 293 13.50 3.03 11.56
N LEU A 294 12.76 3.42 10.51
CA LEU A 294 11.47 2.82 10.17
C LEU A 294 11.56 1.30 10.04
N MET A 295 12.58 0.78 9.34
CA MET A 295 12.83 -0.65 9.23
C MET A 295 13.09 -1.27 10.61
N LYS A 296 13.99 -0.67 11.39
CA LYS A 296 14.35 -1.16 12.72
C LYS A 296 13.14 -1.24 13.64
N LEU A 297 12.35 -0.16 13.73
CA LEU A 297 11.13 -0.12 14.54
C LEU A 297 10.07 -1.14 14.08
N THR A 298 9.99 -1.40 12.77
CA THR A 298 9.12 -2.45 12.23
C THR A 298 9.57 -3.84 12.70
N LEU A 299 10.87 -4.14 12.62
CA LEU A 299 11.44 -5.42 13.04
C LEU A 299 11.33 -5.64 14.56
N GLU A 300 11.37 -4.56 15.34
CA GLU A 300 11.20 -4.57 16.80
C GLU A 300 9.72 -4.53 17.23
N GLU A 301 8.77 -4.48 16.29
CA GLU A 301 7.32 -4.35 16.55
C GLU A 301 6.97 -3.11 17.41
N LYS A 302 7.74 -2.02 17.26
CA LYS A 302 7.58 -0.75 18.00
C LYS A 302 6.74 0.30 17.28
N LEU A 303 6.09 -0.08 16.18
CA LEU A 303 5.16 0.76 15.44
C LEU A 303 3.73 0.29 15.69
N ALA A 304 2.78 1.22 15.70
CA ALA A 304 1.35 0.93 15.65
C ALA A 304 0.74 1.75 14.51
N HIS A 305 0.29 1.11 13.44
CA HIS A 305 -0.26 1.81 12.26
C HIS A 305 -1.72 1.42 11.93
N GLY A 306 -2.38 0.70 12.83
CA GLY A 306 -3.82 0.38 12.73
C GLY A 306 -4.22 -0.44 11.51
N GLY A 307 -3.26 -1.06 10.80
CA GLY A 307 -3.53 -1.81 9.57
C GLY A 307 -4.10 -0.97 8.41
N HIS A 308 -3.86 0.35 8.36
CA HIS A 308 -4.45 1.22 7.33
C HIS A 308 -4.14 0.72 5.90
N PRO A 309 -5.14 0.35 5.08
CA PRO A 309 -4.92 -0.42 3.85
C PRO A 309 -4.13 0.35 2.79
N VAL A 310 -4.36 1.67 2.68
CA VAL A 310 -3.62 2.54 1.74
C VAL A 310 -2.15 2.64 2.12
N LEU A 311 -1.83 2.89 3.40
CA LEU A 311 -0.45 2.98 3.87
C LEU A 311 0.25 1.62 3.74
N ARG A 312 -0.42 0.53 4.09
CA ARG A 312 0.08 -0.84 3.90
C ARG A 312 0.41 -1.10 2.43
N TRP A 313 -0.48 -0.74 1.51
CA TRP A 313 -0.23 -0.86 0.07
C TRP A 313 0.99 -0.04 -0.37
N MET A 314 1.14 1.19 0.10
CA MET A 314 2.29 2.05 -0.21
C MET A 314 3.61 1.48 0.35
N MET A 315 3.61 0.93 1.57
CA MET A 315 4.77 0.24 2.13
C MET A 315 5.12 -1.02 1.34
N ASP A 316 4.11 -1.73 0.82
CA ASP A 316 4.29 -2.91 0.00
C ASP A 316 4.82 -2.61 -1.43
N ASN A 317 4.81 -1.34 -1.85
CA ASN A 317 5.31 -0.90 -3.15
C ASN A 317 6.70 -0.28 -3.09
N ILE A 318 7.19 0.04 -1.89
CA ILE A 318 8.39 0.85 -1.73
C ILE A 318 9.64 0.14 -2.23
N PHE A 319 10.30 0.79 -3.19
CA PHE A 319 11.68 0.49 -3.56
C PHE A 319 12.61 1.52 -2.91
N VAL A 320 13.75 1.04 -2.43
CA VAL A 320 14.76 1.88 -1.80
C VAL A 320 16.07 1.77 -2.58
N ARG A 321 16.61 2.93 -2.98
CA ARG A 321 17.92 3.02 -3.64
C ARG A 321 19.00 3.14 -2.58
N THR A 322 20.14 2.53 -2.83
CA THR A 322 21.34 2.63 -2.00
C THR A 322 22.44 3.38 -2.75
N ASP A 323 23.10 4.33 -2.10
CA ASP A 323 24.28 5.01 -2.63
C ASP A 323 25.58 4.23 -2.34
N PRO A 324 26.74 4.58 -2.94
CA PRO A 324 28.01 3.90 -2.67
C PRO A 324 28.48 3.96 -1.21
N ALA A 325 27.96 4.89 -0.40
CA ALA A 325 28.28 5.02 1.02
C ALA A 325 27.34 4.19 1.92
N GLY A 326 26.39 3.45 1.34
CA GLY A 326 25.43 2.64 2.07
C GLY A 326 24.27 3.45 2.67
N ASN A 327 24.07 4.70 2.24
CA ASN A 327 22.86 5.46 2.56
C ASN A 327 21.73 4.99 1.67
N ILE A 328 20.53 5.02 2.21
CA ILE A 328 19.33 4.55 1.54
C ILE A 328 18.30 5.67 1.38
N LYS A 329 17.48 5.64 0.34
CA LYS A 329 16.32 6.52 0.24
C LYS A 329 15.21 5.89 -0.59
N PRO A 330 13.93 6.18 -0.30
CA PRO A 330 12.83 5.79 -1.18
C PRO A 330 13.04 6.30 -2.61
N ASP A 331 12.72 5.47 -3.59
CA ASP A 331 12.83 5.78 -5.01
C ASP A 331 11.45 5.68 -5.66
N LYS A 332 10.80 6.83 -5.85
CA LYS A 332 9.46 6.92 -6.46
C LYS A 332 9.45 6.39 -7.91
N GLU A 333 10.56 6.45 -8.65
CA GLU A 333 10.61 6.01 -10.05
C GLU A 333 10.72 4.49 -10.18
N LYS A 334 11.42 3.85 -9.24
CA LYS A 334 11.61 2.39 -9.23
C LYS A 334 10.58 1.63 -8.41
N SER A 335 9.81 2.32 -7.58
CA SER A 335 8.71 1.71 -6.84
C SER A 335 7.64 1.23 -7.82
N SER A 336 7.02 0.09 -7.52
CA SER A 336 6.05 -0.51 -8.45
C SER A 336 4.81 0.36 -8.64
N GLU A 337 4.46 1.13 -7.61
CA GLU A 337 3.28 1.98 -7.53
C GLU A 337 3.53 3.14 -6.54
N LYS A 338 2.48 3.88 -6.17
CA LYS A 338 2.58 5.04 -5.26
C LYS A 338 3.14 4.68 -3.89
N ILE A 339 3.92 5.61 -3.34
CA ILE A 339 4.62 5.50 -2.05
C ILE A 339 4.53 6.78 -1.22
N ASP A 340 3.65 7.72 -1.56
CA ASP A 340 3.61 9.06 -0.96
C ASP A 340 3.36 9.01 0.56
N GLY A 341 2.53 8.07 1.02
CA GLY A 341 2.32 7.79 2.45
C GLY A 341 3.56 7.22 3.15
N ALA A 342 4.36 6.40 2.47
CA ALA A 342 5.60 5.89 3.04
C ALA A 342 6.63 7.02 3.19
N VAL A 343 6.75 7.90 2.20
CA VAL A 343 7.62 9.08 2.24
C VAL A 343 7.16 10.05 3.33
N ALA A 344 5.86 10.34 3.41
CA ALA A 344 5.26 11.15 4.49
C ALA A 344 5.54 10.55 5.88
N THR A 345 5.40 9.23 6.05
CA THR A 345 5.74 8.54 7.30
C THR A 345 7.21 8.72 7.67
N ILE A 346 8.12 8.58 6.71
CA ILE A 346 9.57 8.76 6.93
C ILE A 346 9.89 10.20 7.35
N MET A 347 9.25 11.20 6.71
CA MET A 347 9.43 12.61 7.07
C MET A 347 8.90 12.92 8.48
N ALA A 348 7.71 12.42 8.82
CA ALA A 348 7.13 12.56 10.15
C ALA A 348 8.01 11.89 11.23
N LEU A 349 8.49 10.69 10.94
CA LEU A 349 9.36 9.92 11.84
C LEU A 349 10.71 10.62 12.06
N ASP A 350 11.31 11.24 11.04
CA ASP A 350 12.53 12.06 11.24
C ASP A 350 12.30 13.17 12.26
N ARG A 351 11.16 13.87 12.17
CA ARG A 351 10.84 14.93 13.12
C ARG A 351 10.60 14.40 14.52
N ALA A 352 9.89 13.28 14.64
CA ALA A 352 9.75 12.59 15.92
C ALA A 352 11.11 12.26 16.53
N LEU A 353 11.99 11.57 15.79
CA LEU A 353 13.29 11.11 16.27
C LEU A 353 14.25 12.24 16.67
N ARG A 354 14.20 13.39 15.98
CA ARG A 354 15.06 14.54 16.30
C ARG A 354 14.63 15.30 17.54
N ASN A 355 13.35 15.19 17.90
CA ASN A 355 12.79 15.82 19.08
C ASN A 355 12.55 14.83 20.22
N ASP A 356 12.76 13.54 19.97
CA ASP A 356 12.79 12.50 20.98
C ASP A 356 13.95 12.79 21.96
N GLY A 357 13.62 13.00 23.23
CA GLY A 357 14.55 13.48 24.26
C GLY A 357 14.48 14.98 24.56
N VAL A 358 13.69 15.77 23.83
CA VAL A 358 13.21 17.07 24.32
C VAL A 358 11.94 16.79 25.11
N SER A 359 12.09 16.25 26.31
CA SER A 359 11.07 16.45 27.33
C SER A 359 10.86 17.96 27.39
N ALA A 360 9.73 18.45 26.88
CA ALA A 360 9.30 19.81 27.11
C ALA A 360 8.97 19.89 28.60
N GLY A 361 10.00 19.95 29.43
CA GLY A 361 9.90 20.42 30.79
C GLY A 361 9.17 21.74 30.71
N SER A 362 8.07 21.81 31.43
CA SER A 362 7.32 23.04 31.54
C SER A 362 8.30 24.13 32.00
N VAL A 363 8.16 25.36 31.51
CA VAL A 363 8.92 26.49 32.10
C VAL A 363 8.64 26.58 33.61
N TYR A 364 7.50 26.06 34.07
CA TYR A 364 7.18 25.92 35.49
C TYR A 364 8.00 24.86 36.23
N ASP A 365 8.54 23.85 35.55
CA ASP A 365 9.41 22.83 36.13
C ASP A 365 10.80 23.42 36.47
N GLU A 366 11.27 24.40 35.69
CA GLU A 366 12.54 25.10 35.96
C GLU A 366 12.37 26.36 36.80
N ARG A 367 11.28 27.10 36.60
CA ARG A 367 11.13 28.49 37.11
C ARG A 367 10.12 28.63 38.24
N GLY A 368 9.29 27.62 38.49
CA GLY A 368 8.14 27.69 39.41
C GLY A 368 7.06 28.68 38.95
N ILE A 369 5.94 28.73 39.66
CA ILE A 369 4.87 29.71 39.42
C ILE A 369 5.29 31.05 40.02
N LEU A 370 5.38 32.09 39.19
CA LEU A 370 5.54 33.47 39.67
C LEU A 370 4.17 34.05 40.01
N VAL A 371 3.91 34.22 41.30
CA VAL A 371 2.75 34.96 41.81
C VAL A 371 3.22 36.36 42.16
N PHE A 372 2.59 37.38 41.56
CA PHE A 372 2.84 38.79 41.83
C PHE A 372 1.88 39.35 42.89
#